data_AF-A0A498EMC0-F1
#
_entry.id   AF-A0A498EMC0-F1
#
_cell.length_a   1.000
_cell.length_b   1.000
_cell.length_c   1.000
_cell.angle_alpha   90.00
_cell.angle_beta   90.00
_cell.angle_gamma   90.00
#
_symmetry.space_group_name_H-M   'P 1'
#
loop_
_entity.id
_entity.type
_entity.pdbx_description
1 polymer ?
#
loop_
_entity_poly.entity_id
_entity_poly.type
_entity_poly.pdbx_seq_one_letter_code
_entity_poly.pdbx_strand_id
1 'polypeptide(L)'
;MAGIGPFGTLEVVGLLVAVIGLVPVLSQYREETRWFTAGYVLLVVGMVATNLEAVVLGDVLNFVEHGVGIGVAGLTFCLAAYLRRENRIKTE
;
A
#
# COMPACT_ATOMS: atom_id res chain seq x y z
N MET A 1 13.87 17.65 -7.15
CA MET A 1 13.23 17.48 -5.83
C MET A 1 14.32 17.06 -4.85
N ALA A 2 14.33 17.53 -3.60
CA ALA A 2 15.36 17.13 -2.64
C ALA A 2 15.19 15.63 -2.31
N GLY A 3 16.26 14.85 -2.43
CA GLY A 3 16.30 13.43 -2.07
C GLY A 3 17.04 13.21 -0.75
N ILE A 4 16.84 12.06 -0.13
CA ILE A 4 17.61 11.60 1.03
C ILE A 4 18.55 10.49 0.51
N GLY A 5 19.75 10.86 0.07
CA GLY A 5 20.64 9.91 -0.61
C GLY A 5 20.04 9.41 -1.93
N PRO A 6 20.01 8.09 -2.20
CA PRO A 6 19.42 7.54 -3.43
C PRO A 6 17.88 7.55 -3.43
N PHE A 7 17.24 7.87 -2.30
CA PHE A 7 15.79 7.79 -2.17
C PHE A 7 15.08 9.12 -2.43
N GLY A 8 13.90 9.06 -3.04
CA GLY A 8 12.98 10.19 -3.09
C GLY A 8 12.39 10.49 -1.71
N THR A 9 12.32 11.76 -1.31
CA THR A 9 11.76 12.15 -0.01
C THR A 9 10.32 11.62 0.19
N LEU A 10 9.49 11.65 -0.84
CA LEU A 10 8.11 11.15 -0.78
C LEU A 10 8.04 9.62 -0.64
N GLU A 11 8.99 8.89 -1.23
CA GLU A 11 9.03 7.43 -1.17
C GLU A 11 9.38 6.95 0.24
N VAL A 12 10.35 7.62 0.88
CA VAL A 12 10.74 7.35 2.26
C VAL A 12 9.61 7.69 3.23
N VAL A 13 9.00 8.87 3.07
CA VAL A 13 7.87 9.29 3.92
C VAL A 13 6.69 8.34 3.72
N GLY A 14 6.37 7.97 2.49
CA GLY A 14 5.31 7.02 2.17
C GLY A 14 5.54 5.65 2.79
N LEU A 15 6.78 5.15 2.74
CA LEU A 15 7.16 3.89 3.36
C LEU A 15 7.00 3.93 4.88
N LEU A 16 7.49 4.99 5.54
CA LEU A 16 7.33 5.16 6.98
C LEU A 16 5.87 5.22 7.40
N VAL A 17 5.05 5.99 6.69
CA VAL A 17 3.61 6.10 6.96
C VAL A 17 2.91 4.76 6.76
N ALA A 18 3.23 4.03 5.69
CA ALA A 18 2.67 2.70 5.45
C ALA A 18 3.03 1.70 6.55
N VAL A 19 4.29 1.68 7.01
CA VAL A 19 4.74 0.78 8.08
C VAL A 19 4.10 1.13 9.42
N ILE A 20 4.07 2.41 9.78
CA ILE A 20 3.43 2.87 11.03
C ILE A 20 1.93 2.56 11.00
N GLY A 21 1.26 2.82 9.88
CA GLY A 21 -0.16 2.55 9.71
C GLY A 21 -0.52 1.06 9.68
N LEU A 22 0.44 0.17 9.36
CA LEU A 22 0.22 -1.26 9.41
C LEU A 22 -0.04 -1.74 10.84
N VAL A 23 0.57 -1.10 11.84
CA VAL A 23 0.44 -1.48 13.26
C VAL A 23 -1.02 -1.50 13.72
N PRO A 24 -1.81 -0.41 13.62
CA PRO A 24 -3.22 -0.45 14.00
C PRO A 24 -4.05 -1.38 13.11
N VAL A 25 -3.71 -1.52 11.83
CA VAL A 25 -4.45 -2.42 10.91
C VAL A 25 -4.34 -3.88 11.33
N LEU A 26 -3.15 -4.32 11.72
CA LEU A 26 -2.94 -5.68 12.22
C LEU A 26 -3.47 -5.85 13.64
N SER A 27 -3.31 -4.83 14.50
CA SER A 27 -3.77 -4.88 15.90
C SER A 27 -5.29 -4.91 16.02
N GLN A 28 -6.02 -4.38 15.04
CA GLN A 28 -7.48 -4.34 15.00
C GLN A 28 -8.07 -5.21 13.90
N TYR A 29 -7.34 -6.24 13.46
CA TYR A 29 -7.79 -7.15 12.42
C TYR A 29 -9.15 -7.78 12.76
N ARG A 30 -10.06 -7.80 11.79
CA ARG A 30 -11.31 -8.55 11.83
C ARG A 30 -11.52 -9.28 10.52
N GLU A 31 -12.20 -10.42 10.57
CA GLU A 31 -12.48 -11.19 9.37
C GLU A 31 -13.34 -10.40 8.38
N GLU A 32 -14.27 -9.56 8.85
CA GLU A 32 -15.11 -8.72 7.98
C GLU A 32 -14.32 -7.63 7.24
N THR A 33 -13.14 -7.24 7.75
CA THR A 33 -12.27 -6.21 7.16
C THR A 33 -11.02 -6.79 6.51
N ARG A 34 -10.95 -8.12 6.32
CA ARG A 34 -9.76 -8.82 5.79
C ARG A 34 -9.21 -8.23 4.48
N TRP A 35 -10.08 -7.75 3.60
CA TRP A 35 -9.69 -7.15 2.33
C TRP A 35 -9.05 -5.77 2.49
N PHE A 36 -9.45 -4.99 3.51
CA PHE A 36 -8.74 -3.76 3.86
C PHE A 36 -7.34 -4.07 4.39
N THR A 37 -7.21 -5.10 5.23
CA THR A 37 -5.89 -5.55 5.71
C THR A 37 -5.01 -6.01 4.56
N ALA A 38 -5.55 -6.80 3.63
CA ALA A 38 -4.81 -7.24 2.43
C ALA A 38 -4.31 -6.06 1.59
N GLY A 39 -5.17 -5.05 1.35
CA GLY A 39 -4.77 -3.83 0.66
C GLY A 39 -3.63 -3.09 1.38
N TYR A 40 -3.67 -3.03 2.72
CA TYR A 40 -2.62 -2.39 3.51
C TYR A 40 -1.30 -3.15 3.49
N VAL A 41 -1.34 -4.48 3.55
CA VAL A 41 -0.13 -5.32 3.43
C VAL A 41 0.48 -5.14 2.03
N LEU A 42 -0.34 -5.15 0.98
CA LEU A 42 0.12 -4.91 -0.39
C LEU A 42 0.73 -3.52 -0.54
N LEU A 43 0.16 -2.50 0.09
CA LEU A 43 0.72 -1.14 0.09
C LEU A 43 2.12 -1.13 0.71
N VAL A 44 2.31 -1.76 1.87
CA VAL A 44 3.62 -1.84 2.54
C VAL A 44 4.63 -2.57 1.67
N VAL A 45 4.25 -3.73 1.10
CA VAL A 45 5.11 -4.50 0.20
C VAL A 45 5.49 -3.68 -1.04
N GLY A 46 4.53 -2.98 -1.65
CA GLY A 46 4.77 -2.09 -2.78
C GLY A 46 5.73 -0.96 -2.43
N MET A 47 5.53 -0.27 -1.31
CA MET A 47 6.43 0.80 -0.86
C MET A 47 7.85 0.29 -0.58
N VAL A 48 8.01 -0.91 0.00
CA VAL A 48 9.33 -1.52 0.22
C VAL A 48 9.99 -1.85 -1.10
N ALA A 49 9.27 -2.46 -2.04
CA ALA A 49 9.79 -2.81 -3.36
C ALA A 49 10.27 -1.56 -4.13
N THR A 50 9.44 -0.52 -4.21
CA THR A 50 9.78 0.74 -4.88
C THR A 50 10.99 1.43 -4.27
N ASN A 51 11.09 1.49 -2.93
CA ASN A 51 12.28 2.07 -2.29
C ASN A 51 13.54 1.22 -2.53
N LEU A 52 13.42 -0.11 -2.63
CA LEU A 52 14.56 -0.98 -2.89
C LEU A 52 15.05 -0.83 -4.33
N GLU A 53 14.15 -0.70 -5.31
CA GLU A 53 14.53 -0.45 -6.70
C GLU A 53 15.25 0.88 -6.88
N ALA A 54 14.77 1.94 -6.22
CA ALA A 54 15.42 3.25 -6.24
C ALA A 54 16.92 3.17 -5.88
N VAL A 55 17.30 2.22 -5.01
CA VAL A 55 18.70 1.96 -4.64
C VAL A 55 19.43 1.08 -5.66
N VAL A 56 18.78 0.08 -6.22
CA VAL A 56 19.42 -0.99 -7.02
C VAL A 56 19.44 -0.66 -8.52
N LEU A 57 18.35 -0.13 -9.07
CA LEU A 57 18.17 0.14 -10.50
C LEU A 57 17.91 1.63 -10.80
N GLY A 58 17.69 2.47 -9.78
CA GLY A 58 17.38 3.88 -9.96
C GLY A 58 15.92 4.07 -10.38
N ASP A 59 15.69 4.67 -11.55
CA ASP A 59 14.34 5.02 -12.05
C ASP A 59 13.85 4.12 -13.21
N VAL A 60 14.49 2.98 -13.45
CA VAL A 60 14.29 2.20 -14.69
C VAL A 60 12.90 1.58 -14.76
N LEU A 61 12.35 1.11 -13.63
CA LEU A 61 11.04 0.45 -13.55
C LEU A 61 9.98 1.28 -12.83
N ASN A 62 10.25 2.56 -12.57
CA ASN A 62 9.44 3.41 -11.70
C ASN A 62 7.92 3.37 -12.01
N PHE A 63 7.51 3.42 -13.29
CA PHE A 63 6.09 3.31 -13.67
C PHE A 63 5.47 1.95 -13.35
N VAL A 64 6.20 0.85 -13.61
CA VAL A 64 5.70 -0.50 -13.36
C VAL A 64 5.59 -0.74 -11.86
N GLU A 65 6.54 -0.24 -11.08
CA GLU A 65 6.54 -0.45 -9.63
C GLU A 65 5.52 0.39 -8.89
N HIS A 66 5.44 1.69 -9.19
CA HIS A 66 4.37 2.53 -8.64
C HIS A 66 3.00 2.08 -9.17
N GLY A 67 2.88 1.85 -10.47
CA GLY A 67 1.62 1.50 -11.12
C GLY A 67 1.10 0.13 -10.71
N VAL A 68 1.95 -0.89 -10.65
CA VAL A 68 1.55 -2.26 -10.29
C VAL A 68 1.65 -2.48 -8.79
N GLY A 69 2.79 -2.16 -8.16
CA GLY A 69 3.01 -2.41 -6.74
C GLY A 69 2.02 -1.65 -5.86
N ILE A 70 2.00 -0.32 -5.97
CA ILE A 70 1.09 0.53 -5.19
C ILE A 70 -0.32 0.52 -5.78
N GLY A 71 -0.47 0.49 -7.11
CA GLY A 71 -1.78 0.49 -7.74
C GLY A 71 -2.62 -0.76 -7.44
N VAL A 72 -2.01 -1.96 -7.34
CA VAL A 72 -2.73 -3.18 -6.93
C VAL A 72 -3.26 -3.06 -5.49
N ALA A 73 -2.52 -2.40 -4.59
CA ALA A 73 -3.02 -2.08 -3.26
C ALA A 73 -4.26 -1.17 -3.33
N GLY A 74 -4.21 -0.12 -4.16
CA GLY A 74 -5.35 0.77 -4.44
C GLY A 74 -6.59 0.03 -4.95
N LEU A 75 -6.42 -0.85 -5.93
CA LEU A 75 -7.51 -1.69 -6.45
C LEU A 75 -8.09 -2.61 -5.37
N THR A 76 -7.23 -3.15 -4.50
CA THR A 76 -7.65 -3.99 -3.38
C THR A 76 -8.48 -3.19 -2.37
N PHE A 77 -8.12 -1.94 -2.09
CA PHE A 77 -8.94 -1.06 -1.25
C PHE A 77 -10.30 -0.74 -1.89
N CYS A 78 -10.35 -0.49 -3.20
CA CYS A 78 -11.62 -0.30 -3.92
C CYS A 78 -12.52 -1.54 -3.81
N LEU A 79 -11.95 -2.74 -4.00
CA LEU A 79 -12.67 -4.01 -3.83
C LEU A 79 -13.16 -4.17 -2.38
N ALA A 80 -12.31 -3.87 -1.40
CA ALA A 80 -12.66 -3.96 0.01
C ALA A 80 -13.83 -3.03 0.37
N ALA A 81 -13.84 -1.80 -0.14
CA ALA A 81 -14.92 -0.85 0.05
C ALA A 81 -16.22 -1.31 -0.61
N TYR A 82 -16.14 -1.85 -1.83
CA TYR A 82 -17.30 -2.39 -2.54
C TYR A 82 -17.94 -3.56 -1.78
N LEU A 83 -17.15 -4.56 -1.39
CA LEU A 83 -17.63 -5.73 -0.65
C LEU A 83 -18.20 -5.33 0.72
N ARG A 84 -17.58 -4.37 1.40
CA ARG A 84 -18.09 -3.86 2.67
C ARG A 84 -19.46 -3.19 2.50
N ARG A 85 -19.65 -2.40 1.44
CA ARG A 85 -20.94 -1.78 1.11
C ARG A 85 -22.00 -2.84 0.82
N GLU A 86 -21.68 -3.82 -0.02
CA GLU A 86 -22.61 -4.89 -0.40
C GLU A 86 -23.08 -5.71 0.81
N ASN A 87 -22.15 -6.08 1.71
CA ASN A 87 -22.49 -6.82 2.93
C ASN A 87 -23.40 -6.04 3.87
N ARG A 88 -23.26 -4.70 3.96
CA ARG A 88 -24.17 -3.88 4.78
C ARG A 88 -25.58 -3.84 4.20
N ILE A 89 -25.72 -3.67 2.88
CA ILE A 89 -27.03 -3.63 2.21
C ILE A 89 -27.78 -4.96 2.35
N LYS A 90 -27.08 -6.10 2.25
CA LYS A 90 -27.69 -7.44 2.38
C LYS A 90 -28.16 -7.78 3.81
N THR A 91 -27.70 -7.04 4.81
CA THR A 91 -28.03 -7.29 6.23
C THR A 91 -29.15 -6.36 6.72
N GLU A 92 -29.55 -5.36 5.94
CA GLU A 92 -30.72 -4.48 6.15
C GLU A 92 -31.97 -5.03 5.43
#